data_AF-A0A7S4S1X1-F1
#
_entry.id   AF-A0A7S4S1X1-F1
#
_cell.length_a   1.000
_cell.length_b   1.000
_cell.length_c   1.000
_cell.angle_alpha   90.00
_cell.angle_beta   90.00
_cell.angle_gamma   90.00
#
_symmetry.space_group_name_H-M   'P 1'
#
loop_
_entity.id
_entity.type
_entity.pdbx_description
1 polymer ?
#
loop_
_entity_poly.entity_id
_entity_poly.type
_entity_poly.pdbx_seq_one_letter_code
_entity_poly.pdbx_strand_id
1 'polypeptide(L)'
;EGGPVIWAGRHDVRGIEACYGRNIGYCNSLAYRAVGTCGGPGCVIIVNPPGHRTRTPLHIHAYGYNGRGAALKRRMEARVCRTGGWVHGGFPCGGRAKLFRGGFPPLFSAAGGGISHACITAWPGSCGGGTIVLVSYHCSIEHSISQR
;
A
#
# COMPACT_ATOMS: atom_id res chain seq x y z
N GLU A 1 7.12 -13.11 13.07
CA GLU A 1 8.35 -12.30 12.97
C GLU A 1 8.16 -11.37 11.79
N GLY A 2 7.76 -10.14 12.10
CA GLY A 2 7.26 -9.17 11.15
C GLY A 2 8.31 -8.77 10.17
N GLY A 3 7.89 -8.63 8.91
CA GLY A 3 8.79 -8.29 7.83
C GLY A 3 9.46 -6.91 8.01
N PRO A 4 10.28 -6.50 7.03
CA PRO A 4 11.02 -5.25 7.11
C PRO A 4 10.12 -4.01 7.12
N VAL A 5 10.56 -2.99 7.86
CA VAL A 5 9.98 -1.64 7.85
C VAL A 5 11.01 -0.69 7.24
N ILE A 6 10.62 0.02 6.18
CA ILE A 6 11.48 0.99 5.50
C ILE A 6 11.16 2.39 6.00
N TRP A 7 12.14 3.04 6.62
CA TRP A 7 12.02 4.38 7.18
C TRP A 7 12.53 5.45 6.21
N ALA A 8 11.84 6.58 6.16
CA ALA A 8 12.37 7.79 5.55
C ALA A 8 13.55 8.32 6.38
N GLY A 9 14.65 8.64 5.71
CA GLY A 9 15.81 9.30 6.30
C GLY A 9 15.75 10.83 6.23
N ARG A 10 14.73 11.39 5.56
CA ARG A 10 14.55 12.83 5.39
C ARG A 10 13.60 13.40 6.44
N HIS A 11 14.01 14.50 7.09
CA HIS A 11 13.21 15.17 8.12
C HIS A 11 11.93 15.83 7.59
N ASP A 12 11.91 16.20 6.30
CA ASP A 12 10.77 16.82 5.63
C ASP A 12 9.74 15.79 5.12
N VAL A 13 9.94 14.50 5.42
CA VAL A 13 9.05 13.39 5.06
C VAL A 13 8.54 12.71 6.34
N ARG A 14 7.66 13.41 7.05
CA ARG A 14 7.09 12.98 8.34
C ARG A 14 6.10 11.81 8.22
N GLY A 15 5.52 11.62 7.05
CA GLY A 15 4.46 10.66 6.80
C GLY A 15 3.89 10.76 5.39
N ILE A 16 2.81 10.02 5.12
CA ILE A 16 2.14 10.01 3.81
C ILE A 16 1.61 11.39 3.41
N GLU A 17 1.24 12.22 4.37
CA GLU A 17 0.85 13.61 4.19
C GLU A 17 1.95 14.46 3.57
N ALA A 18 3.21 14.03 3.61
CA ALA A 18 4.34 14.71 2.98
C ALA A 18 4.67 14.16 1.58
N CYS A 19 3.96 13.13 1.09
CA CYS A 19 4.27 12.43 -0.17
C CYS A 19 3.56 13.05 -1.39
N TYR A 20 3.81 14.34 -1.60
CA TYR A 20 3.29 15.11 -2.74
C TYR A 20 4.36 16.11 -3.23
N GLY A 21 4.12 16.75 -4.37
CA GLY A 21 5.02 17.77 -4.93
C GLY A 21 6.47 17.27 -5.04
N ARG A 22 7.42 18.05 -4.51
CA ARG A 22 8.86 17.73 -4.54
C ARG A 22 9.25 16.44 -3.80
N ASN A 23 8.41 15.94 -2.91
CA ASN A 23 8.71 14.77 -2.08
C ASN A 23 8.21 13.46 -2.69
N ILE A 24 7.33 13.51 -3.69
CA ILE A 24 6.66 12.32 -4.23
C ILE A 24 7.65 11.29 -4.80
N GLY A 25 8.70 11.75 -5.49
CA GLY A 25 9.74 10.89 -6.04
C GLY A 25 10.51 10.13 -4.94
N TYR A 26 10.82 10.81 -3.85
CA TYR A 26 11.48 10.20 -2.70
C TYR A 26 10.57 9.21 -1.97
N CYS A 27 9.30 9.54 -1.76
CA CYS A 27 8.36 8.57 -1.18
C CYS A 27 8.22 7.32 -2.05
N ASN A 28 8.11 7.48 -3.38
CA ASN A 28 8.07 6.34 -4.30
C ASN A 28 9.34 5.49 -4.24
N SER A 29 10.52 6.09 -4.10
CA SER A 29 11.76 5.31 -3.97
C SER A 29 11.79 4.47 -2.68
N LEU A 30 11.23 4.97 -1.58
CA LEU A 30 11.04 4.17 -0.37
C LEU A 30 10.06 3.01 -0.59
N ALA A 31 8.96 3.23 -1.33
CA ALA A 31 8.04 2.16 -1.67
C ALA A 31 8.69 1.09 -2.57
N TYR A 32 9.56 1.49 -3.50
CA TYR A 32 10.35 0.55 -4.30
C TYR A 32 11.35 -0.25 -3.45
N ARG A 33 11.98 0.37 -2.45
CA ARG A 33 12.81 -0.37 -1.48
C ARG A 33 11.98 -1.37 -0.68
N ALA A 34 10.76 -1.00 -0.27
CA ALA A 34 9.86 -1.87 0.46
C ALA A 34 9.38 -3.08 -0.37
N VAL A 35 9.03 -2.88 -1.66
CA VAL A 35 8.70 -4.02 -2.52
C VAL A 35 9.93 -4.87 -2.86
N GLY A 36 11.13 -4.27 -2.89
CA GLY A 36 12.38 -5.00 -3.08
C GLY A 36 12.69 -5.99 -1.94
N THR A 37 12.17 -5.75 -0.73
CA THR A 37 12.33 -6.68 0.40
C THR A 37 11.21 -7.71 0.48
N CYS A 38 9.98 -7.37 0.07
CA CYS A 38 8.86 -8.30 -0.03
C CYS A 38 8.00 -7.99 -1.25
N GLY A 39 8.36 -8.54 -2.41
CA GLY A 39 7.71 -8.27 -3.70
C GLY A 39 6.92 -9.44 -4.29
N GLY A 40 6.86 -10.56 -3.58
CA GLY A 40 6.20 -11.79 -4.06
C GLY A 40 4.67 -11.79 -3.89
N PRO A 41 3.99 -12.81 -4.42
CA PRO A 41 2.53 -12.95 -4.34
C PRO A 41 1.99 -13.16 -2.92
N GLY A 42 2.86 -13.49 -1.96
CA GLY A 42 2.58 -13.62 -0.51
C GLY A 42 2.79 -12.32 0.29
N CYS A 43 3.22 -11.25 -0.36
CA CYS A 43 3.60 -10.00 0.30
C CYS A 43 2.49 -8.96 0.28
N VAL A 44 2.57 -8.03 1.23
CA VAL A 44 1.75 -6.82 1.30
C VAL A 44 2.60 -5.63 1.73
N ILE A 45 2.45 -4.52 1.02
CA ILE A 45 3.10 -3.23 1.32
C ILE A 45 2.05 -2.30 1.92
N ILE A 46 2.32 -1.74 3.10
CA ILE A 46 1.34 -0.94 3.84
C ILE A 46 1.96 0.40 4.27
N VAL A 47 1.22 1.48 4.04
CA VAL A 47 1.51 2.83 4.53
C VAL A 47 0.33 3.30 5.35
N ASN A 48 0.57 3.57 6.64
CA ASN A 48 -0.47 4.01 7.56
C ASN A 48 -0.66 5.54 7.54
N PRO A 49 -1.91 6.02 7.69
CA PRO A 49 -2.21 7.45 7.79
C PRO A 49 -1.73 8.03 9.13
N PRO A 50 -1.67 9.38 9.26
CA PRO A 50 -1.25 10.04 10.50
C PRO A 50 -1.96 9.56 11.77
N GLY A 51 -3.28 9.34 11.70
CA GLY A 51 -4.08 8.91 12.86
C GLY A 51 -3.93 7.43 13.24
N HIS A 52 -3.18 6.64 12.47
CA HIS A 52 -3.02 5.20 12.68
C HIS A 52 -1.55 4.76 12.66
N ARG A 53 -0.63 5.70 12.91
CA ARG A 53 0.79 5.43 13.10
C ARG A 53 1.24 5.95 14.46
N THR A 54 2.23 5.30 15.05
CA THR A 54 2.79 5.69 16.35
C THR A 54 4.16 6.33 16.25
N ARG A 55 4.74 6.37 15.05
CA ARG A 55 6.10 6.84 14.80
C ARG A 55 6.15 7.82 13.63
N THR A 56 7.14 8.69 13.69
CA THR A 56 7.53 9.65 12.66
C THR A 56 9.05 9.54 12.58
N PRO A 57 9.66 9.43 11.38
CA PRO A 57 9.17 9.82 10.05
C PRO A 57 8.30 8.77 9.32
N LEU A 58 8.00 9.03 8.03
CA LEU A 58 7.30 8.07 7.15
C LEU A 58 7.96 6.70 7.25
N HIS A 59 7.15 5.66 7.37
CA HIS A 59 7.60 4.29 7.33
C HIS A 59 6.64 3.43 6.52
N ILE A 60 7.21 2.47 5.80
CA ILE A 60 6.50 1.58 4.89
C ILE A 60 6.74 0.16 5.37
N HIS A 61 5.66 -0.55 5.67
CA HIS A 61 5.71 -1.93 6.11
C HIS A 61 5.70 -2.86 4.90
N ALA A 62 6.64 -3.80 4.83
CA ALA A 62 6.71 -4.82 3.80
C ALA A 62 6.63 -6.20 4.46
N TYR A 63 5.43 -6.76 4.52
CA TYR A 63 5.14 -7.95 5.33
C TYR A 63 4.62 -9.11 4.48
N GLY A 64 4.78 -10.33 5.00
CA GLY A 64 3.92 -11.44 4.60
C GLY A 64 2.49 -11.20 5.11
N TYR A 65 1.48 -11.45 4.27
CA TYR A 65 0.09 -11.39 4.72
C TYR A 65 -0.35 -12.68 5.40
N ASN A 66 -1.29 -12.59 6.35
CA ASN A 66 -1.89 -13.75 7.02
C ASN A 66 -3.10 -14.29 6.23
N GLY A 67 -3.80 -15.31 6.76
CA GLY A 67 -4.97 -15.90 6.08
C GLY A 67 -6.11 -14.90 5.77
N ARG A 68 -6.32 -13.89 6.62
CA ARG A 68 -7.29 -12.81 6.35
C ARG A 68 -6.82 -11.91 5.22
N GLY A 69 -5.52 -11.60 5.16
CA GLY A 69 -4.91 -10.89 4.05
C GLY A 69 -5.02 -11.66 2.73
N ALA A 70 -4.82 -12.98 2.76
CA ALA A 70 -5.02 -13.85 1.60
C ALA A 70 -6.48 -13.82 1.10
N ALA A 71 -7.44 -13.92 2.02
CA ALA A 71 -8.86 -13.85 1.70
C ALA A 71 -9.25 -12.47 1.12
N LEU A 72 -8.71 -11.38 1.68
CA LEU A 72 -8.91 -10.04 1.14
C LEU A 72 -8.30 -9.89 -0.26
N LYS A 73 -7.06 -10.36 -0.47
CA LYS A 73 -6.40 -10.39 -1.79
C LYS A 73 -7.29 -11.05 -2.84
N ARG A 74 -7.77 -12.27 -2.58
CA ARG A 74 -8.66 -13.00 -3.52
C ARG A 74 -9.93 -12.22 -3.84
N ARG A 75 -10.58 -11.60 -2.84
CA ARG A 75 -11.78 -10.78 -3.07
C ARG A 75 -11.49 -9.55 -3.92
N MET A 76 -10.33 -8.91 -3.75
CA MET A 76 -9.96 -7.78 -4.60
C MET A 76 -9.62 -8.25 -6.01
N GLU A 77 -8.85 -9.33 -6.16
CA GLU A 77 -8.52 -9.93 -7.46
C GLU A 77 -9.79 -10.21 -8.28
N ALA A 78 -10.80 -10.84 -7.67
CA ALA A 78 -12.09 -11.10 -8.31
C ALA A 78 -12.77 -9.82 -8.85
N ARG A 79 -12.47 -8.66 -8.27
CA ARG A 79 -13.10 -7.37 -8.62
C ARG A 79 -12.25 -6.51 -9.54
N VAL A 80 -10.92 -6.59 -9.47
CA VAL A 80 -10.03 -5.66 -10.19
C VAL A 80 -9.21 -6.31 -11.32
N CYS A 81 -9.09 -7.65 -11.37
CA CYS A 81 -8.21 -8.28 -12.38
C CYS A 81 -8.66 -8.01 -13.83
N ARG A 82 -9.97 -7.89 -14.04
CA ARG A 82 -10.59 -7.69 -15.37
C ARG A 82 -11.06 -6.26 -15.60
N THR A 83 -10.70 -5.32 -14.73
CA THR A 83 -11.08 -3.91 -14.87
C THR A 83 -9.89 -3.06 -15.36
N GLY A 84 -10.17 -1.91 -15.95
CA GLY A 84 -9.14 -0.93 -16.36
C GLY A 84 -8.92 0.21 -15.37
N GLY A 85 -9.95 0.53 -14.58
CA GLY A 85 -9.98 1.71 -13.71
C GLY A 85 -9.98 1.40 -12.21
N TRP A 86 -10.18 2.46 -11.42
CA TRP A 86 -10.46 2.36 -10.00
C TRP A 86 -11.84 1.75 -9.78
N VAL A 87 -11.91 0.74 -8.93
CA VAL A 87 -13.15 0.12 -8.48
C VAL A 87 -13.47 0.65 -7.09
N HIS A 88 -14.75 0.90 -6.82
CA HIS A 88 -15.25 1.47 -5.57
C HIS A 88 -16.24 0.53 -4.87
N GLY A 89 -16.55 0.81 -3.59
CA GLY A 89 -17.50 0.06 -2.77
C GLY A 89 -16.99 -1.32 -2.35
N GLY A 90 -17.45 -1.88 -1.23
CA GLY A 90 -17.11 -3.26 -0.80
C GLY A 90 -15.64 -3.54 -0.47
N PHE A 91 -14.80 -2.50 -0.41
CA PHE A 91 -13.43 -2.57 0.08
C PHE A 91 -13.37 -2.05 1.52
N PRO A 92 -12.35 -2.44 2.30
CA PRO A 92 -12.18 -1.93 3.65
C PRO A 92 -12.24 -0.40 3.70
N CYS A 93 -12.96 0.12 4.69
CA CYS A 93 -13.02 1.54 5.01
C CYS A 93 -13.48 2.43 3.84
N GLY A 94 -14.43 1.92 3.05
CA GLY A 94 -14.99 2.65 1.90
C GLY A 94 -13.96 2.93 0.79
N GLY A 95 -12.83 2.21 0.79
CA GLY A 95 -11.73 2.47 -0.12
C GLY A 95 -12.02 2.18 -1.58
N ARG A 96 -11.03 2.47 -2.42
CA ARG A 96 -11.00 2.15 -3.84
C ARG A 96 -9.75 1.36 -4.20
N ALA A 97 -9.87 0.43 -5.13
CA ALA A 97 -8.75 -0.42 -5.54
C ALA A 97 -8.57 -0.41 -7.06
N LYS A 98 -7.33 -0.57 -7.51
CA LYS A 98 -6.97 -0.70 -8.94
C LYS A 98 -5.85 -1.71 -9.12
N LEU A 99 -5.89 -2.47 -10.21
CA LEU A 99 -4.78 -3.28 -10.68
C LEU A 99 -3.83 -2.44 -11.56
N PHE A 100 -2.54 -2.51 -11.25
CA PHE A 100 -1.45 -2.04 -12.09
C PHE A 100 -0.77 -3.26 -12.72
N ARG A 101 -0.97 -3.47 -14.03
CA ARG A 101 -0.52 -4.70 -14.72
C ARG A 101 0.98 -4.75 -14.96
N GLY A 102 1.64 -3.60 -15.13
CA GLY A 102 3.08 -3.50 -15.40
C GLY A 102 3.99 -3.69 -14.18
N GLY A 103 3.57 -4.47 -13.18
CA GLY A 103 4.31 -4.68 -11.93
C GLY A 103 4.01 -3.65 -10.83
N PHE A 104 5.01 -3.32 -10.01
CA PHE A 104 4.83 -2.38 -8.89
C PHE A 104 4.90 -0.93 -9.37
N PRO A 105 3.83 -0.14 -9.20
CA PRO A 105 3.79 1.24 -9.69
C PRO A 105 4.51 2.20 -8.75
N PRO A 106 4.78 3.45 -9.17
CA PRO A 106 5.19 4.52 -8.26
C PRO A 106 4.06 4.78 -7.26
N LEU A 107 4.09 4.07 -6.12
CA LEU A 107 2.93 3.83 -5.25
C LEU A 107 2.13 5.09 -4.87
N PHE A 108 2.81 6.15 -4.45
CA PHE A 108 2.17 7.39 -4.01
C PHE A 108 1.61 8.19 -5.19
N SER A 109 2.33 8.23 -6.31
CA SER A 109 1.81 8.83 -7.56
C SER A 109 0.61 8.07 -8.09
N ALA A 110 0.68 6.73 -8.03
CA ALA A 110 -0.35 5.82 -8.51
C ALA A 110 -1.63 5.92 -7.69
N ALA A 111 -1.51 6.07 -6.36
CA ALA A 111 -2.65 6.29 -5.47
C ALA A 111 -3.40 7.60 -5.79
N GLY A 112 -2.77 8.56 -6.46
CA GLY A 112 -3.37 9.81 -6.91
C GLY A 112 -3.37 10.92 -5.85
N GLY A 113 -4.03 12.04 -6.17
CA GLY A 113 -4.14 13.17 -5.24
C GLY A 113 -5.00 12.87 -4.00
N GLY A 114 -4.82 13.68 -2.95
CA GLY A 114 -5.63 13.62 -1.74
C GLY A 114 -5.25 12.52 -0.72
N ILE A 115 -4.07 11.92 -0.87
CA ILE A 115 -3.65 10.78 -0.02
C ILE A 115 -3.16 11.16 1.38
N SER A 116 -3.23 12.42 1.79
CA SER A 116 -2.63 12.88 3.05
C SER A 116 -3.19 12.20 4.31
N HIS A 117 -4.41 11.68 4.23
CA HIS A 117 -5.06 10.91 5.30
C HIS A 117 -5.39 9.47 4.87
N ALA A 118 -4.77 9.00 3.79
CA ALA A 118 -5.03 7.68 3.27
C ALA A 118 -4.17 6.61 3.97
N CYS A 119 -4.73 5.41 4.09
CA CYS A 119 -3.97 4.18 4.18
C CYS A 119 -3.81 3.62 2.76
N ILE A 120 -2.57 3.37 2.35
CA ILE A 120 -2.26 2.70 1.10
C ILE A 120 -1.85 1.25 1.42
N THR A 121 -2.50 0.30 0.78
CA THR A 121 -2.13 -1.12 0.86
C THR A 121 -1.94 -1.67 -0.54
N ALA A 122 -0.80 -2.30 -0.80
CA ALA A 122 -0.49 -2.89 -2.10
C ALA A 122 -0.17 -4.38 -1.99
N TRP A 123 -0.70 -5.19 -2.90
CA TRP A 123 -0.41 -6.61 -3.05
C TRP A 123 0.32 -6.87 -4.37
N PRO A 124 1.66 -6.94 -4.35
CA PRO A 124 2.46 -7.41 -5.48
C PRO A 124 2.08 -8.84 -5.91
N GLY A 125 2.40 -9.21 -7.16
CA GLY A 125 2.13 -10.56 -7.67
C GLY A 125 0.65 -10.94 -7.73
N SER A 126 -0.23 -9.95 -7.91
CA SER A 126 -1.68 -10.15 -8.08
C SER A 126 -2.03 -10.33 -9.55
N CYS A 127 -3.13 -11.04 -9.84
CA CYS A 127 -3.69 -11.14 -11.20
C CYS A 127 -2.68 -11.55 -12.30
N GLY A 128 -1.78 -12.49 -12.01
CA GLY A 128 -0.75 -12.93 -12.97
C GLY A 128 0.53 -12.08 -13.01
N GLY A 129 0.79 -11.26 -11.99
CA GLY A 129 2.08 -10.55 -11.82
C GLY A 129 1.97 -9.03 -11.61
N GLY A 130 0.77 -8.47 -11.71
CA GLY A 130 0.53 -7.05 -11.42
C GLY A 130 0.49 -6.74 -9.92
N THR A 131 0.22 -5.48 -9.59
CA THR A 131 0.04 -5.01 -8.22
C THR A 131 -1.35 -4.44 -8.04
N ILE A 132 -2.10 -4.96 -7.06
CA ILE A 132 -3.34 -4.32 -6.62
C ILE A 132 -2.96 -3.23 -5.62
N VAL A 133 -3.42 -2.00 -5.84
CA VAL A 133 -3.29 -0.89 -4.87
C VAL A 133 -4.68 -0.55 -4.36
N LEU A 134 -4.86 -0.61 -3.04
CA LEU A 134 -6.02 -0.14 -2.30
C LEU A 134 -5.68 1.19 -1.63
N VAL A 135 -6.51 2.19 -1.87
CA VAL A 135 -6.49 3.48 -1.16
C VAL A 135 -7.74 3.52 -0.30
N SER A 136 -7.54 3.65 1.01
CA SER A 136 -8.60 3.71 2.02
C SER A 136 -8.39 4.93 2.91
N TYR A 137 -9.44 5.40 3.58
CA TYR A 137 -9.37 6.59 4.42
C TYR A 137 -9.85 6.28 5.83
N HIS A 138 -9.34 7.05 6.81
CA HIS A 138 -9.76 7.02 8.22
C HIS A 138 -9.59 5.66 8.94
N CYS A 139 -8.81 4.73 8.39
CA CYS A 139 -8.53 3.45 9.04
C CYS A 139 -7.12 2.95 8.69
N SER A 140 -6.67 1.92 9.42
CA SER A 140 -5.61 1.01 8.98
C SER A 140 -6.07 -0.43 9.12
N ILE A 141 -5.81 -1.25 8.10
CA ILE A 141 -6.08 -2.69 8.13
C ILE A 141 -4.84 -3.52 8.47
N GLU A 142 -3.71 -2.89 8.76
CA GLU A 142 -2.40 -3.54 8.88
C GLU A 142 -2.44 -4.76 9.80
N HIS A 143 -2.88 -4.57 11.05
CA HIS A 143 -2.93 -5.62 12.06
C HIS A 143 -3.87 -6.77 11.68
N SER A 144 -4.88 -6.50 10.84
CA SER A 144 -5.85 -7.51 10.44
C SER A 144 -5.33 -8.43 9.34
N ILE A 145 -4.34 -8.00 8.56
CA ILE A 145 -3.96 -8.69 7.32
C ILE A 145 -2.51 -9.15 7.27
N SER A 146 -1.63 -8.77 8.22
CA SER A 146 -0.20 -9.11 8.20
C SER A 146 0.22 -10.11 9.27
N GLN A 147 1.38 -10.75 9.06
CA GLN A 147 2.05 -11.66 9.98
C GLN A 147 3.19 -10.95 10.73
N ARG A 148 2.85 -10.00 11.60
CA ARG A 148 3.82 -9.19 12.34
C ARG A 148 4.89 -9.95 13.15
#